data_AF-A0A246S224-F1
#
_entry.id   AF-A0A246S224-F1
#
_cell.length_a   1.000
_cell.length_b   1.000
_cell.length_c   1.000
_cell.angle_alpha   90.00
_cell.angle_beta   90.00
_cell.angle_gamma   90.00
#
_symmetry.space_group_name_H-M   'P 1'
#
loop_
_entity.id
_entity.type
_entity.pdbx_description
1 polymer ?
#
loop_
_entity_poly.entity_id
_entity_poly.type
_entity_poly.pdbx_seq_one_letter_code
_entity_poly.pdbx_strand_id
1 'polypeptide(L)'
;RLLGSLDLLPKEQLLPSEGLLSPVLPEQPGYVTLFAYTAHARGVSVRQTLLGFAWAWLENQLAVACKALPLGHTAAQRVIEQLRPALVNAVNQALVLEDEKLGPVLPGLALASALHETQYSRLFRS
;
A
#
# COMPACT_ATOMS: atom_id res chain seq x y z
N ARG A 1 15.97 -1.12 -9.17
CA ARG A 1 16.54 0.20 -9.56
C ARG A 1 16.12 1.36 -8.64
N LEU A 2 14.84 1.66 -8.42
CA LEU A 2 14.40 2.84 -7.63
C LEU A 2 14.82 2.86 -6.14
N LEU A 3 14.90 1.71 -5.47
CA LEU A 3 15.29 1.66 -4.05
C LEU A 3 16.80 1.92 -3.85
N GLY A 4 17.63 1.53 -4.82
CA GLY A 4 19.08 1.76 -4.79
C GLY A 4 19.48 3.21 -5.07
N SER A 5 18.67 3.96 -5.82
CA SER A 5 18.96 5.37 -6.14
C SER A 5 18.60 6.35 -5.03
N LEU A 6 17.81 5.93 -4.03
CA LEU A 6 17.31 6.80 -2.97
C LEU A 6 18.12 6.70 -1.67
N ASP A 7 19.23 5.94 -1.65
CA ASP A 7 19.98 5.58 -0.42
C ASP A 7 19.07 5.07 0.72
N LEU A 8 17.88 4.57 0.33
CA LEU A 8 16.90 4.02 1.25
C LEU A 8 17.26 2.56 1.57
N LEU A 9 18.52 2.20 1.62
CA LEU A 9 18.97 0.89 2.06
C LEU A 9 20.07 1.10 3.10
N PRO A 10 20.13 0.30 4.17
CA PRO A 10 21.20 0.43 5.17
C PRO A 10 22.56 0.36 4.46
N LYS A 11 23.43 1.36 4.67
CA LYS A 11 24.73 1.46 3.98
C LYS A 11 25.65 0.25 4.26
N GLU A 12 25.38 -0.48 5.34
CA GLU A 12 26.14 -1.65 5.80
C GLU A 12 25.51 -2.99 5.37
N GLN A 13 24.30 -2.96 4.82
CA GLN A 13 23.69 -4.08 4.13
C GLN A 13 23.56 -3.69 2.68
N LEU A 14 24.71 -3.71 1.97
CA LEU A 14 24.71 -3.86 0.51
C LEU A 14 23.57 -4.84 0.21
N LEU A 15 22.59 -4.42 -0.61
CA LEU A 15 21.75 -5.40 -1.28
C LEU A 15 22.75 -6.41 -1.83
N PRO A 16 22.75 -7.65 -1.32
CA PRO A 16 23.72 -8.58 -1.81
C PRO A 16 23.35 -8.71 -3.30
N SER A 17 24.34 -8.42 -4.16
CA SER A 17 24.24 -8.30 -5.62
C SER A 17 23.03 -9.06 -6.15
N GLU A 18 22.15 -8.43 -6.95
CA GLU A 18 20.78 -8.84 -7.36
C GLU A 18 20.40 -10.34 -7.26
N GLY A 19 21.33 -11.28 -7.44
CA GLY A 19 21.21 -12.71 -7.14
C GLY A 19 21.21 -13.19 -5.68
N LEU A 20 21.33 -12.36 -4.63
CA LEU A 20 21.26 -12.82 -3.22
C LEU A 20 20.01 -12.34 -2.44
N LEU A 21 19.17 -11.49 -3.03
CA LEU A 21 17.81 -11.18 -2.54
C LEU A 21 16.80 -12.29 -2.91
N SER A 22 17.21 -13.18 -3.82
CA SER A 22 16.41 -14.29 -4.37
C SER A 22 15.86 -15.32 -3.39
N PRO A 23 16.41 -15.60 -2.19
CA PRO A 23 15.78 -16.62 -1.35
C PRO A 23 14.49 -16.12 -0.65
N VAL A 24 14.27 -14.80 -0.54
CA VAL A 24 13.15 -14.24 0.24
C VAL A 24 12.14 -13.47 -0.61
N LEU A 25 12.58 -12.87 -1.73
CA LEU A 25 11.70 -12.09 -2.59
C LEU A 25 11.43 -12.81 -3.91
N PRO A 26 10.20 -12.74 -4.45
CA PRO A 26 9.89 -13.26 -5.78
C PRO A 26 10.66 -12.49 -6.87
N GLU A 27 10.83 -13.07 -8.05
CA GLU A 27 11.58 -12.46 -9.17
C GLU A 27 11.06 -11.05 -9.55
N GLN A 28 9.75 -10.83 -9.43
CA GLN A 28 9.11 -9.53 -9.64
C GLN A 28 8.29 -9.16 -8.40
N PRO A 29 8.92 -8.58 -7.37
CA PRO A 29 8.21 -8.23 -6.15
C PRO A 29 7.29 -7.04 -6.39
N GLY A 30 6.03 -7.21 -6.01
CA GLY A 30 5.04 -6.13 -6.02
C GLY A 30 5.38 -5.04 -5.00
N TYR A 31 4.73 -3.89 -5.14
CA TYR A 31 4.93 -2.74 -4.26
C TYR A 31 4.79 -3.09 -2.76
N VAL A 32 3.72 -3.81 -2.40
CA VAL A 32 3.44 -4.16 -0.99
C VAL A 32 4.54 -5.05 -0.42
N THR A 33 5.04 -6.02 -1.20
CA THR A 33 6.15 -6.89 -0.82
C THR A 33 7.43 -6.10 -0.54
N LEU A 34 7.78 -5.17 -1.45
CA LEU A 34 8.96 -4.31 -1.29
C LEU A 34 8.81 -3.34 -0.11
N PHE A 35 7.61 -2.81 0.12
CA PHE A 35 7.31 -1.94 1.26
C PHE A 35 7.51 -2.69 2.58
N ALA A 36 6.93 -3.88 2.71
CA ALA A 36 7.07 -4.73 3.90
C ALA A 36 8.53 -5.13 4.15
N TYR A 37 9.24 -5.56 3.10
CA TYR A 37 10.66 -5.90 3.19
C TYR A 37 11.51 -4.71 3.65
N THR A 38 11.28 -3.53 3.06
CA THR A 38 12.05 -2.32 3.40
C THR A 38 11.83 -1.89 4.85
N ALA A 39 10.59 -2.01 5.34
CA ALA A 39 10.26 -1.71 6.73
C ALA A 39 10.89 -2.72 7.70
N HIS A 40 10.88 -4.01 7.34
CA HIS A 40 11.55 -5.07 8.10
C HIS A 40 13.06 -4.86 8.16
N ALA A 41 13.72 -4.60 7.03
CA ALA A 41 15.16 -4.32 6.96
C ALA A 41 15.59 -3.09 7.77
N ARG A 42 14.65 -2.17 8.04
CA ARG A 42 14.85 -0.98 8.89
C ARG A 42 14.49 -1.16 10.35
N GLY A 43 13.99 -2.34 10.75
CA GLY A 43 13.55 -2.57 12.12
C GLY A 43 12.29 -1.77 12.52
N VAL A 44 11.46 -1.35 11.56
CA VAL A 44 10.17 -0.71 11.87
C VAL A 44 9.20 -1.77 12.36
N SER A 45 8.52 -1.51 13.48
CA SER A 45 7.56 -2.48 14.04
C SER A 45 6.42 -2.79 13.06
N VAL A 46 5.95 -4.04 13.02
CA VAL A 46 4.87 -4.48 12.12
C VAL A 46 3.65 -3.55 12.21
N ARG A 47 3.24 -3.17 13.42
CA ARG A 47 2.11 -2.27 13.64
C ARG A 47 2.33 -0.88 13.01
N GLN A 48 3.52 -0.29 13.17
CA GLN A 48 3.84 1.00 12.55
C GLN A 48 3.89 0.90 11.03
N THR A 49 4.44 -0.19 10.49
CA THR A 49 4.48 -0.48 9.05
C THR A 49 3.07 -0.55 8.46
N LEU A 50 2.16 -1.30 9.11
CA LEU A 50 0.77 -1.41 8.66
C LEU A 50 0.02 -0.07 8.75
N LEU A 51 0.21 0.71 9.82
CA LEU A 51 -0.38 2.05 9.95
C LEU A 51 0.13 3.00 8.86
N GLY A 52 1.44 3.01 8.61
CA GLY A 52 2.04 3.85 7.57
C GLY A 52 1.54 3.48 6.17
N PHE A 53 1.45 2.19 5.87
CA PHE A 53 0.87 1.70 4.62
C PHE A 53 -0.60 2.11 4.47
N ALA A 54 -1.41 1.88 5.49
CA ALA A 54 -2.85 2.15 5.46
C ALA A 54 -3.14 3.66 5.32
N TRP A 55 -2.33 4.51 5.96
CA TRP A 55 -2.40 5.97 5.81
C TRP A 55 -2.05 6.42 4.39
N ALA A 56 -0.90 5.97 3.86
CA ALA A 56 -0.46 6.31 2.50
C ALA A 56 -1.47 5.85 1.44
N TRP A 57 -2.07 4.68 1.65
CA TRP A 57 -3.16 4.18 0.82
C TRP A 57 -4.37 5.12 0.86
N LEU A 58 -4.86 5.50 2.04
CA LEU A 58 -6.02 6.40 2.18
C LEU A 58 -5.78 7.77 1.55
N GLU A 59 -4.61 8.37 1.80
CA GLU A 59 -4.24 9.65 1.20
C GLU A 59 -4.25 9.58 -0.33
N ASN A 60 -3.70 8.52 -0.91
CA ASN A 60 -3.73 8.32 -2.36
C ASN A 60 -5.18 8.19 -2.87
N GLN A 61 -6.05 7.47 -2.18
CA GLN A 61 -7.45 7.35 -2.60
C GLN A 61 -8.18 8.68 -2.58
N LEU A 62 -7.92 9.52 -1.58
CA LEU A 62 -8.54 10.85 -1.50
C LEU A 62 -7.95 11.83 -2.50
N ALA A 63 -6.66 11.73 -2.81
CA ALA A 63 -6.04 12.51 -3.88
C ALA A 63 -6.67 12.19 -5.25
N VAL A 64 -6.98 10.92 -5.51
CA VAL A 64 -7.74 10.49 -6.71
C VAL A 64 -9.17 11.00 -6.64
N ALA A 65 -9.86 10.85 -5.50
CA ALA A 65 -11.24 11.32 -5.33
C ALA A 65 -11.38 12.83 -5.57
N CYS A 66 -10.44 13.66 -5.11
CA CYS A 66 -10.45 15.11 -5.36
C CYS A 66 -10.30 15.47 -6.85
N LYS A 67 -9.70 14.59 -7.65
CA LYS A 67 -9.54 14.78 -9.10
C LYS A 67 -10.72 14.21 -9.89
N ALA A 68 -11.35 13.15 -9.38
CA ALA A 68 -12.45 12.45 -10.05
C ALA A 68 -13.83 13.00 -9.70
N LEU A 69 -13.99 13.62 -8.52
CA LEU A 69 -15.25 14.11 -7.97
C LEU A 69 -15.14 15.61 -7.68
N PRO A 70 -16.26 16.36 -7.58
CA PRO A 70 -16.26 17.75 -7.10
C PRO A 70 -16.02 17.82 -5.59
N LEU A 71 -14.90 17.26 -5.11
CA LEU A 71 -14.50 17.20 -3.71
C LEU A 71 -13.37 18.20 -3.45
N GLY A 72 -13.60 19.17 -2.58
CA GLY A 72 -12.57 20.13 -2.16
C GLY A 72 -11.58 19.54 -1.16
N HIS A 73 -10.37 20.11 -1.09
CA HIS A 73 -9.31 19.66 -0.19
C HIS A 73 -9.73 19.62 1.29
N THR A 74 -10.46 20.63 1.76
CA THR A 74 -10.98 20.68 3.14
C THR A 74 -11.95 19.53 3.43
N ALA A 75 -12.77 19.13 2.46
CA ALA A 75 -13.68 18.01 2.61
C ALA A 75 -12.90 16.68 2.67
N ALA A 76 -11.87 16.52 1.83
CA ALA A 76 -10.98 15.36 1.88
C ALA A 76 -10.27 15.23 3.24
N GLN A 77 -9.75 16.33 3.80
CA GLN A 77 -9.13 16.32 5.13
C GLN A 77 -10.11 15.92 6.24
N ARG A 78 -11.38 16.35 6.16
CA ARG A 78 -12.43 15.91 7.10
C ARG A 78 -12.68 14.41 7.00
N VAL A 79 -12.65 13.86 5.79
CA VAL A 79 -12.79 12.40 5.57
C VAL A 79 -11.60 11.64 6.17
N ILE A 80 -10.36 12.13 6.00
CA ILE A 80 -9.17 11.55 6.65
C ILE A 80 -9.37 11.46 8.16
N GLU A 81 -9.80 12.55 8.78
CA GLU A 81 -9.97 12.59 10.23
C GLU A 81 -11.04 11.60 10.71
N GLN A 82 -12.15 11.52 9.99
CA GLN A 82 -13.23 10.58 10.31
C GLN A 82 -12.82 9.10 10.12
N LEU A 83 -11.93 8.81 9.16
CA LEU A 83 -11.49 7.44 8.87
C LEU A 83 -10.29 6.99 9.69
N ARG A 84 -9.60 7.90 10.41
CA ARG A 84 -8.45 7.57 11.26
C ARG A 84 -8.75 6.43 12.25
N PRO A 85 -9.88 6.41 12.99
CA PRO A 85 -10.19 5.29 13.89
C PRO A 85 -10.43 3.98 13.13
N ALA A 86 -11.06 4.05 11.95
CA ALA A 86 -11.32 2.87 11.12
C ALA A 86 -10.01 2.24 10.61
N LEU A 87 -9.03 3.05 10.21
CA LEU A 87 -7.69 2.58 9.83
C LEU A 87 -7.00 1.86 11.00
N VAL A 88 -7.03 2.44 12.19
CA VAL A 88 -6.44 1.83 13.39
C VAL A 88 -7.11 0.49 13.71
N ASN A 89 -8.43 0.42 13.62
CA ASN A 89 -9.19 -0.82 13.84
C ASN A 89 -8.87 -1.87 12.78
N ALA A 90 -8.76 -1.50 11.51
CA ALA A 90 -8.37 -2.41 10.43
C ALA A 90 -6.95 -2.98 10.66
N VAL A 91 -6.00 -2.16 11.09
CA VAL A 91 -4.65 -2.62 11.44
C VAL A 91 -4.69 -3.57 12.65
N ASN A 92 -5.44 -3.24 13.70
CA ASN A 92 -5.56 -4.11 14.87
C ASN A 92 -6.17 -5.46 14.50
N GLN A 93 -7.14 -5.50 13.58
CA GLN A 93 -7.71 -6.74 13.05
C GLN A 93 -6.67 -7.51 12.23
N ALA A 94 -5.96 -6.84 11.31
CA ALA A 94 -4.92 -7.47 10.49
C ALA A 94 -3.81 -8.12 11.33
N LEU A 95 -3.45 -7.54 12.48
CA LEU A 95 -2.43 -8.08 13.38
C LEU A 95 -2.81 -9.41 14.07
N VAL A 96 -4.09 -9.77 14.11
CA VAL A 96 -4.58 -10.98 14.79
C VAL A 96 -5.19 -12.00 13.83
N LEU A 97 -5.23 -11.68 12.53
CA LEU A 97 -5.70 -12.61 11.50
C LEU A 97 -4.60 -13.61 11.16
N GLU A 98 -4.98 -14.88 11.15
CA GLU A 98 -4.14 -15.99 10.68
C GLU A 98 -4.25 -16.12 9.17
N ASP A 99 -3.26 -16.76 8.54
CA ASP A 99 -3.14 -16.87 7.08
C ASP A 99 -4.37 -17.56 6.45
N GLU A 100 -4.96 -18.56 7.13
CA GLU A 100 -6.15 -19.27 6.67
C GLU A 100 -7.39 -18.36 6.63
N LYS A 101 -7.36 -17.24 7.35
CA LYS A 101 -8.41 -16.20 7.36
C LYS A 101 -8.16 -15.11 6.32
N LEU A 102 -7.00 -15.12 5.66
CA LEU A 102 -6.70 -14.25 4.53
C LEU A 102 -7.38 -14.81 3.27
N GLY A 103 -8.67 -14.51 3.13
CA GLY A 103 -9.48 -14.93 1.99
C GLY A 103 -9.48 -13.93 0.81
N PRO A 104 -9.86 -14.36 -0.40
CA PRO A 104 -10.07 -13.48 -1.53
C PRO A 104 -11.36 -12.69 -1.31
N VAL A 105 -11.28 -11.49 -0.76
CA VAL A 105 -12.49 -10.71 -0.48
C VAL A 105 -12.29 -9.27 -0.86
N LEU A 106 -12.68 -8.92 -2.09
CA LEU A 106 -13.20 -7.60 -2.49
C LEU A 106 -13.94 -7.74 -3.85
N PRO A 107 -15.04 -8.51 -3.96
CA PRO A 107 -15.71 -8.72 -5.26
C PRO A 107 -16.16 -7.41 -5.92
N GLY A 108 -16.54 -6.42 -5.11
CA GLY A 108 -16.84 -5.07 -5.59
C GLY A 108 -15.62 -4.37 -6.20
N LEU A 109 -14.42 -4.53 -5.63
CA LEU A 109 -13.19 -3.99 -6.21
C LEU A 109 -12.86 -4.70 -7.52
N ALA A 110 -12.94 -6.04 -7.56
CA ALA A 110 -12.67 -6.80 -8.78
C ALA A 110 -13.61 -6.39 -9.92
N LEU A 111 -14.90 -6.23 -9.63
CA LEU A 111 -15.88 -5.74 -10.60
C LEU A 111 -15.59 -4.30 -11.03
N ALA A 112 -15.28 -3.40 -10.09
CA ALA A 112 -14.94 -2.01 -10.40
C ALA A 112 -13.67 -1.91 -11.28
N SER A 113 -12.66 -2.75 -11.02
CA SER A 113 -11.45 -2.84 -11.84
C SER A 113 -11.76 -3.34 -13.25
N ALA A 114 -12.61 -4.37 -13.40
CA ALA A 114 -13.04 -4.84 -14.72
C ALA A 114 -13.83 -3.78 -15.49
N LEU A 115 -14.70 -3.02 -14.80
CA LEU A 115 -15.42 -1.91 -15.41
C LEU A 115 -14.47 -0.78 -15.84
N HIS A 116 -13.47 -0.45 -15.02
CA HIS A 116 -12.44 0.55 -15.34
C HIS A 116 -11.61 0.17 -16.59
N GLU A 117 -11.50 -1.11 -16.94
CA GLU A 117 -10.86 -1.54 -18.17
C GLU A 117 -11.60 -1.07 -19.43
N THR A 118 -12.93 -1.08 -19.38
CA THR A 118 -13.82 -0.81 -20.53
C THR A 118 -14.34 0.63 -20.61
N GLN A 119 -13.94 1.49 -19.67
CA GLN A 119 -14.36 2.89 -19.67
C GLN A 119 -13.83 3.65 -20.90
N TYR A 120 -14.74 4.30 -21.62
CA TYR A 120 -14.42 5.07 -22.83
C TYR A 120 -13.44 6.23 -22.58
N SER A 121 -13.59 6.94 -21.46
CA SER A 121 -12.69 8.02 -21.05
C SER A 121 -12.11 7.71 -19.67
N ARG A 122 -10.77 7.69 -19.57
CA ARG A 122 -10.05 7.34 -18.34
C ARG A 122 -8.99 8.38 -18.02
N LEU A 123 -9.07 8.93 -16.81
CA LEU A 123 -8.06 9.83 -16.27
C LEU A 123 -6.92 9.06 -15.54
N PHE A 124 -7.22 7.85 -15.08
CA PHE A 124 -6.32 6.99 -14.31
C PHE A 124 -6.04 5.67 -15.04
N ARG A 125 -4.98 4.97 -14.61
CA ARG A 125 -4.46 3.78 -15.28
C ARG A 125 -5.02 2.47 -14.71
N SER A 126 -5.58 2.52 -13.50
CA SER A 126 -6.17 1.42 -12.73
C SER A 126 -6.97 1.98 -11.56
#